data_AF-A0A9X4E4C3-F1
#
_entry.id   AF-A0A9X4E4C3-F1
#
_cell.length_a   1.000
_cell.length_b   1.000
_cell.length_c   1.000
_cell.angle_alpha   90.00
_cell.angle_beta   90.00
_cell.angle_gamma   90.00
#
_symmetry.space_group_name_H-M   'P 1'
#
loop_
_entity.id
_entity.type
_entity.pdbx_description
1 polymer ?
#
loop_
_entity_poly.entity_id
_entity_poly.type
_entity_poly.pdbx_seq_one_letter_code
_entity_poly.pdbx_strand_id
1 'polypeptide(L)'
;MRRLSLRTLCSVSLAAAVTFTAAALPGLAQAQDHWDDHRGDDHRGGDRRGDDHHGGSWGPGGPGPARFRDHDVMIYGHGPVVVPEFRRRTFRDVVVLRPYGGFYAGYGRYYDDGEAYRWLGLTAITLTLLNSMSEQQERALEDAQIQATSAPVGAPIVWNTGNAGGSVTTLRDGHTTDGQYCREFQQTVTIGGETQQAYGTACQQPDGAWHVVADN
;
A
#
# COMPACT_ATOMS: atom_id res chain seq x y z
N MET A 1 72.80 50.49 3.52
CA MET A 1 72.66 50.15 2.09
C MET A 1 71.24 49.60 1.91
N ARG A 2 70.24 50.37 1.42
CA ARG A 2 69.73 50.41 0.03
C ARG A 2 69.48 48.99 -0.53
N ARG A 3 68.31 48.52 -1.00
CA ARG A 3 67.08 49.11 -1.60
C ARG A 3 65.92 48.09 -1.53
N LEU A 4 64.68 48.61 -1.63
CA LEU A 4 63.45 47.87 -2.03
C LEU A 4 63.61 47.18 -3.41
N SER A 5 62.83 46.11 -3.64
CA SER A 5 62.40 45.72 -5.00
C SER A 5 61.01 45.07 -4.97
N LEU A 6 60.01 45.85 -5.43
CA LEU A 6 58.72 45.35 -5.94
C LEU A 6 58.94 44.78 -7.34
N ARG A 7 58.35 43.62 -7.64
CA ARG A 7 57.86 43.31 -9.00
C ARG A 7 56.54 42.56 -8.96
N THR A 8 55.50 43.30 -9.32
CA THR A 8 54.19 42.90 -9.82
C THR A 8 54.30 41.91 -10.98
N LEU A 9 53.48 40.85 -10.99
CA LEU A 9 52.95 40.27 -12.23
C LEU A 9 51.49 39.88 -12.02
N CYS A 10 50.61 40.63 -12.69
CA CYS A 10 49.23 40.28 -12.97
C CYS A 10 49.17 38.94 -13.71
N SER A 11 48.27 38.05 -13.29
CA SER A 11 47.70 37.02 -14.16
C SER A 11 46.19 37.23 -14.19
N VAL A 12 45.75 37.91 -15.26
CA VAL A 12 44.38 37.93 -15.74
C VAL A 12 44.07 36.52 -16.25
N SER A 13 42.98 35.90 -15.79
CA SER A 13 42.45 34.69 -16.41
C SER A 13 41.00 34.93 -16.81
N LEU A 14 40.78 34.76 -18.12
CA LEU A 14 39.54 35.03 -18.85
C LEU A 14 38.34 34.32 -18.21
N ALA A 15 37.25 35.08 -18.02
CA ALA A 15 35.91 34.54 -17.92
C ALA A 15 35.43 34.13 -19.32
N ALA A 16 35.26 32.82 -19.55
CA ALA A 16 34.54 32.32 -20.72
C ALA A 16 33.04 32.36 -20.41
N ALA A 17 32.33 33.33 -20.96
CA ALA A 17 30.87 33.38 -20.91
C ALA A 17 30.29 32.37 -21.92
N VAL A 18 29.74 31.27 -21.43
CA VAL A 18 28.97 30.32 -22.23
C VAL A 18 27.55 30.88 -22.38
N THR A 19 27.24 31.43 -23.54
CA THR A 19 25.87 31.83 -23.90
C THR A 19 25.07 30.59 -24.30
N PHE A 20 24.17 30.15 -23.42
CA PHE A 20 23.12 29.19 -23.79
C PHE A 20 21.99 29.93 -24.52
N THR A 21 21.87 29.70 -25.83
CA THR A 21 20.66 30.07 -26.57
C THR A 21 19.58 29.02 -26.31
N ALA A 22 18.61 29.36 -25.46
CA ALA A 22 17.40 28.58 -25.27
C ALA A 22 16.50 28.73 -26.50
N ALA A 23 16.43 27.69 -27.34
CA ALA A 23 15.42 27.58 -28.38
C ALA A 23 14.09 27.15 -27.70
N ALA A 24 13.13 28.05 -27.66
CA ALA A 24 11.76 27.76 -27.23
C ALA A 24 11.07 26.87 -28.28
N LEU A 25 10.70 25.66 -27.90
CA LEU A 25 9.79 24.83 -28.68
C LEU A 25 8.35 25.34 -28.51
N PRO A 26 7.57 25.50 -29.58
CA PRO A 26 6.15 25.80 -29.47
C PRO A 26 5.41 24.64 -28.80
N GLY A 27 4.61 25.00 -27.79
CA GLY A 27 3.85 24.08 -26.96
C GLY A 27 2.84 23.26 -27.75
N LEU A 28 2.77 21.97 -27.41
CA LEU A 28 1.63 21.15 -27.75
C LEU A 28 0.47 21.55 -26.85
N ALA A 29 -0.62 21.96 -27.50
CA ALA A 29 -1.87 22.35 -26.90
C ALA A 29 -2.41 21.24 -25.97
N GLN A 30 -2.87 21.66 -24.81
CA GLN A 30 -3.56 20.82 -23.84
C GLN A 30 -4.93 20.46 -24.42
N ALA A 31 -5.18 19.18 -24.66
CA ALA A 31 -6.53 18.66 -24.88
C ALA A 31 -7.30 18.77 -23.57
N GLN A 32 -8.44 19.47 -23.62
CA GLN A 32 -9.39 19.60 -22.53
C GLN A 32 -10.36 18.42 -22.65
N ASP A 33 -10.21 17.42 -21.78
CA ASP A 33 -11.17 16.31 -21.71
C ASP A 33 -12.41 16.78 -20.95
N HIS A 34 -13.41 17.14 -21.73
CA HIS A 34 -14.77 17.45 -21.31
C HIS A 34 -15.51 16.13 -21.05
N TRP A 35 -15.86 15.88 -19.79
CA TRP A 35 -16.76 14.80 -19.41
C TRP A 35 -18.19 15.32 -19.45
N ASP A 36 -18.98 14.81 -20.39
CA ASP A 36 -20.43 15.01 -20.47
C ASP A 36 -21.14 14.05 -19.51
N ASP A 37 -21.83 14.63 -18.52
CA ASP A 37 -22.79 13.93 -17.67
C ASP A 37 -24.10 13.73 -18.45
N HIS A 38 -24.37 12.49 -18.86
CA HIS A 38 -25.72 12.08 -19.24
C HIS A 38 -26.27 11.08 -18.23
N ARG A 39 -26.88 11.70 -17.20
CA ARG A 39 -27.90 11.12 -16.34
C ARG A 39 -29.16 10.91 -17.18
N GLY A 40 -29.64 9.67 -17.26
CA GLY A 40 -30.89 9.32 -17.94
C GLY A 40 -31.39 7.98 -17.42
N ASP A 41 -32.32 8.06 -16.48
CA ASP A 41 -33.13 6.96 -15.96
C ASP A 41 -33.94 6.28 -17.07
N ASP A 42 -34.25 4.99 -16.92
CA ASP A 42 -35.59 4.46 -17.20
C ASP A 42 -35.77 3.02 -16.70
N HIS A 43 -36.85 2.82 -15.93
CA HIS A 43 -37.32 1.56 -15.35
C HIS A 43 -38.19 0.74 -16.33
N ARG A 44 -37.99 -0.59 -16.35
CA ARG A 44 -38.99 -1.68 -16.51
C ARG A 44 -38.21 -3.00 -16.61
N GLY A 45 -38.36 -4.04 -15.79
CA GLY A 45 -39.57 -4.62 -15.20
C GLY A 45 -39.66 -6.07 -15.72
N GLY A 46 -39.53 -7.07 -14.85
CA GLY A 46 -39.64 -8.49 -15.23
C GLY A 46 -39.31 -9.46 -14.10
N ASP A 47 -40.36 -9.94 -13.43
CA ASP A 47 -40.37 -10.83 -12.26
C ASP A 47 -39.75 -12.23 -12.49
N ARG A 48 -39.19 -12.84 -11.42
CA ARG A 48 -39.66 -14.12 -10.80
C ARG A 48 -38.69 -14.74 -9.77
N ARG A 49 -39.27 -15.08 -8.60
CA ARG A 49 -38.97 -16.17 -7.62
C ARG A 49 -37.71 -15.98 -6.75
N GLY A 50 -37.85 -15.67 -5.45
CA GLY A 50 -38.06 -16.62 -4.33
C GLY A 50 -36.66 -17.05 -3.81
N ASP A 51 -36.22 -16.82 -2.58
CA ASP A 51 -36.83 -17.27 -1.32
C ASP A 51 -36.28 -16.48 -0.09
N ASP A 52 -37.22 -16.11 0.79
CA ASP A 52 -37.21 -16.16 2.26
C ASP A 52 -36.11 -15.50 3.11
N HIS A 53 -36.47 -14.33 3.63
CA HIS A 53 -35.91 -13.75 4.87
C HIS A 53 -36.63 -14.33 6.09
N HIS A 54 -35.90 -15.01 6.98
CA HIS A 54 -36.35 -15.22 8.35
C HIS A 54 -35.68 -14.22 9.30
N GLY A 55 -36.44 -13.17 9.64
CA GLY A 55 -36.22 -12.37 10.84
C GLY A 55 -36.55 -13.20 12.09
N GLY A 56 -35.61 -13.23 13.04
CA GLY A 56 -35.77 -13.85 14.35
C GLY A 56 -35.92 -12.78 15.44
N SER A 57 -37.01 -12.90 16.19
CA SER A 57 -37.50 -12.05 17.27
C SER A 57 -36.53 -11.86 18.45
N TRP A 58 -36.49 -10.64 19.01
CA TRP A 58 -35.82 -10.30 20.27
C TRP A 58 -36.64 -10.78 21.48
N GLY A 59 -36.04 -11.64 22.32
CA GLY A 59 -36.57 -12.02 23.64
C GLY A 59 -35.61 -11.59 24.76
N PRO A 60 -36.10 -11.21 25.97
CA PRO A 60 -35.26 -10.70 27.05
C PRO A 60 -34.68 -11.87 27.84
N GLY A 61 -33.45 -12.24 27.52
CA GLY A 61 -32.67 -13.29 28.17
C GLY A 61 -31.26 -13.31 27.61
N GLY A 62 -30.47 -12.28 27.97
CA GLY A 62 -29.15 -12.05 27.39
C GLY A 62 -28.15 -13.15 27.74
N PRO A 63 -27.30 -13.59 26.79
CA PRO A 63 -26.05 -14.22 27.15
C PRO A 63 -25.08 -13.12 27.63
N GLY A 64 -24.38 -13.39 28.74
CA GLY A 64 -23.29 -12.54 29.24
C GLY A 64 -22.19 -12.30 28.20
N PRO A 65 -21.11 -11.54 28.54
CA PRO A 65 -20.13 -11.06 27.57
C PRO A 65 -19.68 -12.21 26.68
N ALA A 66 -20.05 -12.12 25.40
CA ALA A 66 -19.91 -13.21 24.46
C ALA A 66 -18.43 -13.58 24.37
N ARG A 67 -18.16 -14.87 24.59
CA ARG A 67 -16.84 -15.48 24.52
C ARG A 67 -16.24 -15.20 23.14
N PHE A 68 -15.13 -14.47 23.13
CA PHE A 68 -14.28 -14.21 21.96
C PHE A 68 -13.94 -15.54 21.25
N ARG A 69 -14.25 -15.67 19.96
CA ARG A 69 -13.97 -16.86 19.14
C ARG A 69 -12.72 -16.64 18.29
N ASP A 70 -11.58 -17.08 18.83
CA ASP A 70 -10.37 -17.67 18.21
C ASP A 70 -9.96 -17.43 16.72
N HIS A 71 -10.31 -16.34 16.04
CA HIS A 71 -9.74 -16.00 14.72
C HIS A 71 -9.40 -14.50 14.53
N ASP A 72 -9.56 -13.68 15.57
CA ASP A 72 -9.67 -12.23 15.45
C ASP A 72 -8.49 -11.47 16.05
N VAL A 73 -7.25 -11.94 15.87
CA VAL A 73 -6.09 -11.20 16.37
C VAL A 73 -5.01 -11.11 15.31
N MET A 74 -5.09 -10.03 14.53
CA MET A 74 -3.96 -9.53 13.76
C MET A 74 -3.01 -8.79 14.71
N ILE A 75 -1.90 -9.42 15.07
CA ILE A 75 -0.70 -8.73 15.62
C ILE A 75 0.01 -8.18 14.37
N TYR A 76 0.41 -6.89 14.27
CA TYR A 76 1.46 -6.21 15.03
C TYR A 76 1.31 -4.68 15.17
N GLY A 77 1.92 -4.14 16.24
CA GLY A 77 2.23 -2.71 16.43
C GLY A 77 1.20 -1.93 17.25
N HIS A 78 -0.09 -2.25 17.13
CA HIS A 78 -1.19 -1.44 17.71
C HIS A 78 -2.20 -2.24 18.56
N GLY A 79 -1.94 -3.53 18.82
CA GLY A 79 -2.86 -4.42 19.53
C GLY A 79 -3.83 -5.18 18.60
N PRO A 80 -4.75 -5.99 19.16
CA PRO A 80 -5.65 -6.83 18.38
C PRO A 80 -6.60 -5.99 17.51
N VAL A 81 -6.57 -6.22 16.19
CA VAL A 81 -7.55 -5.64 15.26
C VAL A 81 -8.68 -6.62 15.00
N VAL A 82 -9.90 -6.24 15.36
CA VAL A 82 -11.11 -6.99 14.99
C VAL A 82 -11.43 -6.70 13.53
N VAL A 83 -11.33 -7.73 12.68
CA VAL A 83 -11.68 -7.62 11.26
C VAL A 83 -13.15 -8.00 11.08
N PRO A 84 -14.03 -7.10 10.62
CA PRO A 84 -15.42 -7.46 10.37
C PRO A 84 -15.55 -8.57 9.33
N GLU A 85 -16.56 -9.45 9.47
CA GLU A 85 -16.74 -10.61 8.57
C GLU A 85 -16.80 -10.24 7.09
N PHE A 86 -17.46 -9.14 6.73
CA PHE A 86 -17.53 -8.66 5.34
C PHE A 86 -16.19 -8.17 4.76
N ARG A 87 -15.17 -7.94 5.62
CA ARG A 87 -13.80 -7.58 5.22
C ARG A 87 -12.85 -8.77 5.25
N ARG A 88 -13.36 -9.95 5.62
CA ARG A 88 -12.65 -11.23 5.55
C ARG A 88 -13.16 -11.99 4.34
N ARG A 89 -12.23 -12.38 3.47
CA ARG A 89 -12.53 -13.34 2.41
C ARG A 89 -11.37 -14.30 2.23
N THR A 90 -11.64 -15.38 1.52
CA THR A 90 -10.61 -16.32 1.08
C THR A 90 -10.63 -16.36 -0.44
N PHE A 91 -9.47 -16.21 -1.07
CA PHE A 91 -9.29 -16.38 -2.49
C PHE A 91 -8.27 -17.50 -2.72
N ARG A 92 -8.71 -18.62 -3.30
CA ARG A 92 -7.96 -19.89 -3.30
C ARG A 92 -7.64 -20.31 -1.86
N ASP A 93 -6.37 -20.47 -1.50
CA ASP A 93 -5.91 -20.80 -0.15
C ASP A 93 -5.40 -19.56 0.62
N VAL A 94 -5.56 -18.37 0.04
CA VAL A 94 -5.09 -17.10 0.62
C VAL A 94 -6.21 -16.44 1.41
N VAL A 95 -5.97 -16.25 2.72
CA VAL A 95 -6.84 -15.44 3.57
C VAL A 95 -6.54 -13.97 3.32
N VAL A 96 -7.57 -13.22 2.87
CA VAL A 96 -7.49 -11.80 2.55
C VAL A 96 -8.19 -11.02 3.65
N LEU A 97 -7.42 -10.19 4.36
CA LEU A 97 -7.88 -9.42 5.51
C LEU A 97 -7.63 -7.93 5.24
N ARG A 98 -8.70 -7.16 5.03
CA ARG A 98 -8.60 -5.71 4.81
C ARG A 98 -9.45 -4.93 5.82
N PRO A 99 -9.07 -4.84 7.11
CA PRO A 99 -9.81 -4.11 8.14
C PRO A 99 -9.97 -2.61 7.87
N TYR A 100 -9.01 -2.00 7.17
CA TYR A 100 -8.98 -0.57 6.84
C TYR A 100 -8.83 -0.35 5.33
N GLY A 101 -9.16 0.85 4.85
CA GLY A 101 -9.04 1.20 3.43
C GLY A 101 -10.19 0.71 2.55
N GLY A 102 -10.04 0.96 1.25
CA GLY A 102 -11.01 0.70 0.19
C GLY A 102 -11.20 -0.78 -0.14
N PHE A 103 -12.42 -1.15 -0.52
CA PHE A 103 -12.72 -2.50 -0.98
C PHE A 103 -12.66 -2.56 -2.51
N TYR A 104 -11.57 -3.12 -3.04
CA TYR A 104 -11.35 -3.28 -4.47
C TYR A 104 -10.67 -4.62 -4.76
N ALA A 105 -10.82 -5.11 -5.99
CA ALA A 105 -10.13 -6.29 -6.48
C ALA A 105 -8.67 -6.00 -6.82
N GLY A 106 -7.86 -7.05 -6.73
CA GLY A 106 -6.44 -7.01 -6.98
C GLY A 106 -5.61 -6.47 -5.81
N TYR A 107 -4.34 -6.24 -6.09
CA TYR A 107 -3.33 -5.79 -5.14
C TYR A 107 -2.21 -5.04 -5.87
N GLY A 108 -1.96 -3.79 -5.48
CA GLY A 108 -1.03 -2.90 -6.17
C GLY A 108 -1.44 -2.67 -7.62
N ARG A 109 -0.49 -2.86 -8.55
CA ARG A 109 -0.66 -2.74 -10.00
C ARG A 109 -1.49 -3.83 -10.65
N TYR A 110 -1.79 -4.92 -9.94
CA TYR A 110 -2.64 -6.00 -10.43
C TYR A 110 -4.07 -5.70 -10.02
N TYR A 111 -4.98 -5.45 -10.97
CA TYR A 111 -6.36 -5.04 -10.68
C TYR A 111 -7.33 -6.23 -10.57
N ASP A 112 -6.89 -7.41 -10.96
CA ASP A 112 -7.65 -8.66 -10.86
C ASP A 112 -7.11 -9.54 -9.73
N ASP A 113 -8.01 -10.15 -8.93
CA ASP A 113 -7.62 -11.05 -7.83
C ASP A 113 -6.88 -12.30 -8.35
N GLY A 114 -7.20 -12.77 -9.55
CA GLY A 114 -6.54 -13.90 -10.20
C GLY A 114 -5.09 -13.61 -10.57
N GLU A 115 -4.76 -12.39 -10.99
CA GLU A 115 -3.38 -11.95 -11.24
C GLU A 115 -2.65 -11.58 -9.94
N ALA A 116 -3.38 -11.02 -8.97
CA ALA A 116 -2.83 -10.54 -7.71
C ALA A 116 -2.65 -11.64 -6.64
N TYR A 117 -3.13 -12.87 -6.88
CA TYR A 117 -3.27 -13.91 -5.85
C TYR A 117 -2.00 -14.16 -5.03
N ARG A 118 -0.82 -13.96 -5.62
CA ARG A 118 0.47 -14.15 -4.94
C ARG A 118 0.68 -13.17 -3.79
N TRP A 119 0.04 -12.00 -3.85
CA TRP A 119 0.29 -10.87 -2.97
C TRP A 119 -0.89 -10.55 -2.06
N LEU A 120 -2.07 -11.11 -2.32
CA LEU A 120 -3.29 -10.81 -1.56
C LEU A 120 -3.15 -11.03 -0.05
N GLY A 121 -2.31 -11.99 0.39
CA GLY A 121 -2.08 -12.22 1.81
C GLY A 121 -1.32 -11.08 2.50
N LEU A 122 -0.59 -10.23 1.77
CA LEU A 122 0.07 -9.05 2.32
C LEU A 122 -0.91 -7.94 2.74
N THR A 123 -2.20 -8.04 2.33
CA THR A 123 -3.28 -7.17 2.84
C THR A 123 -3.39 -7.20 4.35
N ALA A 124 -2.97 -8.30 4.97
CA ALA A 124 -2.94 -8.50 6.41
C ALA A 124 -1.93 -7.59 7.15
N ILE A 125 -0.94 -7.01 6.45
CA ILE A 125 -0.07 -5.96 7.01
C ILE A 125 -0.79 -4.61 6.86
N THR A 126 -1.63 -4.27 7.83
CA THR A 126 -2.60 -3.17 7.70
C THR A 126 -2.18 -1.93 8.47
N LEU A 127 -2.56 -0.74 7.97
CA LEU A 127 -2.44 0.53 8.69
C LEU A 127 -3.81 1.20 8.84
N THR A 128 -4.04 1.88 9.96
CA THR A 128 -5.28 2.63 10.21
C THR A 128 -5.46 3.81 9.23
N LEU A 129 -4.36 4.40 8.77
CA LEU A 129 -4.35 5.50 7.80
C LEU A 129 -4.93 5.12 6.43
N LEU A 130 -5.06 3.82 6.10
CA LEU A 130 -5.64 3.43 4.81
C LEU A 130 -7.09 3.94 4.66
N ASN A 131 -7.83 4.18 5.76
CA ASN A 131 -9.18 4.74 5.68
C ASN A 131 -9.25 6.17 5.12
N SER A 132 -8.14 6.90 5.07
CA SER A 132 -8.05 8.27 4.54
C SER A 132 -7.28 8.35 3.22
N MET A 133 -6.90 7.21 2.64
CA MET A 133 -6.20 7.13 1.36
C MET A 133 -7.17 6.95 0.19
N SER A 134 -6.79 7.46 -0.98
CA SER A 134 -7.46 7.07 -2.22
C SER A 134 -7.01 5.67 -2.65
N GLU A 135 -7.80 4.99 -3.47
CA GLU A 135 -7.42 3.69 -4.04
C GLU A 135 -6.04 3.74 -4.73
N GLN A 136 -5.75 4.83 -5.45
CA GLN A 136 -4.45 4.99 -6.11
C GLN A 136 -3.28 5.04 -5.11
N GLN A 137 -3.49 5.69 -3.97
CA GLN A 137 -2.49 5.77 -2.89
C GLN A 137 -2.33 4.41 -2.20
N GLU A 138 -3.43 3.69 -1.94
CA GLU A 138 -3.38 2.34 -1.37
C GLU A 138 -2.61 1.40 -2.31
N ARG A 139 -2.91 1.43 -3.62
CA ARG A 139 -2.19 0.64 -4.62
C ARG A 139 -0.70 0.98 -4.70
N ALA A 140 -0.31 2.24 -4.53
CA ALA A 140 1.11 2.63 -4.51
C ALA A 140 1.86 2.03 -3.31
N LEU A 141 1.24 1.97 -2.13
CA LEU A 141 1.77 1.26 -0.98
C LEU A 141 1.87 -0.25 -1.27
N GLU A 142 0.79 -0.85 -1.78
CA GLU A 142 0.75 -2.28 -2.11
C GLU A 142 1.83 -2.65 -3.14
N ASP A 143 2.09 -1.80 -4.14
CA ASP A 143 3.21 -1.97 -5.08
C ASP A 143 4.58 -1.93 -4.40
N ALA A 144 4.76 -1.02 -3.43
CA ALA A 144 5.98 -0.99 -2.63
C ALA A 144 6.15 -2.27 -1.80
N GLN A 145 5.05 -2.85 -1.28
CA GLN A 145 5.07 -4.15 -0.61
C GLN A 145 5.49 -5.27 -1.55
N ILE A 146 4.95 -5.33 -2.77
CA ILE A 146 5.33 -6.31 -3.79
C ILE A 146 6.83 -6.21 -4.09
N GLN A 147 7.35 -5.01 -4.33
CA GLN A 147 8.78 -4.81 -4.59
C GLN A 147 9.64 -5.24 -3.41
N ALA A 148 9.22 -4.93 -2.17
CA ALA A 148 9.93 -5.30 -0.97
C ALA A 148 10.09 -6.82 -0.80
N THR A 149 9.20 -7.64 -1.38
CA THR A 149 9.31 -9.12 -1.30
C THR A 149 10.54 -9.70 -2.00
N SER A 150 11.21 -8.92 -2.86
CA SER A 150 12.42 -9.33 -3.59
C SER A 150 13.61 -8.39 -3.40
N ALA A 151 13.41 -7.25 -2.73
CA ALA A 151 14.46 -6.28 -2.46
C ALA A 151 15.57 -6.86 -1.53
N PRO A 152 16.79 -6.31 -1.52
CA PRO A 152 17.76 -6.66 -0.49
C PRO A 152 17.26 -6.32 0.92
N VAL A 153 17.62 -7.13 1.92
CA VAL A 153 17.35 -6.83 3.33
C VAL A 153 17.96 -5.47 3.70
N GLY A 154 17.19 -4.63 4.39
CA GLY A 154 17.56 -3.28 4.79
C GLY A 154 17.42 -2.21 3.70
N ALA A 155 17.09 -2.57 2.46
CA ALA A 155 16.84 -1.61 1.39
C ALA A 155 15.39 -1.07 1.47
N PRO A 156 15.18 0.24 1.67
CA PRO A 156 13.84 0.81 1.70
C PRO A 156 13.28 0.99 0.29
N ILE A 157 12.06 0.53 0.07
CA ILE A 157 11.26 0.85 -1.10
C ILE A 157 10.41 2.07 -0.78
N VAL A 158 10.75 3.21 -1.37
CA VAL A 158 10.05 4.48 -1.15
C VAL A 158 8.95 4.65 -2.19
N TRP A 159 7.79 5.12 -1.75
CA TRP A 159 6.68 5.45 -2.63
C TRP A 159 6.05 6.79 -2.23
N ASN A 160 5.43 7.46 -3.19
CA ASN A 160 4.70 8.71 -2.97
C ASN A 160 3.60 8.83 -4.02
N THR A 161 2.40 9.23 -3.60
CA THR A 161 1.28 9.53 -4.49
C THR A 161 0.46 10.68 -3.90
N GLY A 162 0.55 11.86 -4.53
CA GLY A 162 -0.14 13.06 -4.07
C GLY A 162 0.36 13.53 -2.70
N ASN A 163 -0.55 13.60 -1.73
CA ASN A 163 -0.25 14.01 -0.35
C ASN A 163 0.09 12.85 0.60
N ALA A 164 0.15 11.62 0.09
CA ALA A 164 0.50 10.42 0.84
C ALA A 164 1.82 9.83 0.34
N GLY A 165 2.61 9.26 1.23
CA GLY A 165 3.84 8.57 0.86
C GLY A 165 4.47 7.85 2.04
N GLY A 166 5.54 7.12 1.79
CA GLY A 166 6.17 6.31 2.82
C GLY A 166 7.22 5.36 2.28
N SER A 167 7.46 4.31 3.06
CA SER A 167 8.40 3.26 2.68
C SER A 167 8.00 1.88 3.19
N VAL A 168 8.44 0.85 2.46
CA VAL A 168 8.39 -0.55 2.89
C VAL A 168 9.80 -1.09 2.88
N THR A 169 10.24 -1.69 4.00
CA THR A 169 11.59 -2.22 4.16
C THR A 169 11.53 -3.66 4.63
N THR A 170 12.30 -4.55 4.01
CA THR A 170 12.51 -5.89 4.59
C THR A 170 13.55 -5.79 5.69
N LEU A 171 13.19 -6.14 6.93
CA LEU A 171 14.08 -6.08 8.09
C LEU A 171 14.99 -7.30 8.17
N ARG A 172 14.45 -8.48 7.85
CA ARG A 172 15.18 -9.75 7.80
C ARG A 172 14.43 -10.76 6.95
N ASP A 173 15.14 -11.79 6.53
CA ASP A 173 14.57 -12.96 5.86
C ASP A 173 15.20 -14.26 6.40
N GLY A 174 14.58 -15.39 6.09
CA GLY A 174 15.01 -16.69 6.59
C GLY A 174 14.07 -17.82 6.17
N HIS A 175 14.29 -19.01 6.71
CA HIS A 175 13.40 -20.15 6.49
C HIS A 175 12.84 -20.64 7.83
N THR A 176 11.59 -21.09 7.82
CA THR A 176 10.99 -21.82 8.96
C THR A 176 11.66 -23.18 9.14
N THR A 177 11.38 -23.85 10.25
CA THR A 177 11.81 -25.25 10.48
C THR A 177 11.34 -26.18 9.36
N ASP A 178 10.17 -25.91 8.78
CA ASP A 178 9.60 -26.69 7.68
C ASP A 178 10.14 -26.26 6.29
N GLY A 179 11.10 -25.33 6.25
CA GLY A 179 11.76 -24.87 5.03
C GLY A 179 10.99 -23.81 4.22
N GLN A 180 9.95 -23.19 4.78
CA GLN A 180 9.24 -22.10 4.10
C GLN A 180 10.05 -20.80 4.18
N TYR A 181 10.27 -20.13 3.06
CA TYR A 181 10.97 -18.85 3.02
C TYR A 181 10.08 -17.74 3.56
N CYS A 182 10.57 -16.97 4.53
CA CYS A 182 9.84 -15.88 5.17
C CYS A 182 10.64 -14.59 5.19
N ARG A 183 9.92 -13.47 5.22
CA ARG A 183 10.47 -12.12 5.29
C ARG A 183 9.67 -11.30 6.31
N GLU A 184 10.37 -10.52 7.13
CA GLU A 184 9.78 -9.53 8.02
C GLU A 184 9.83 -8.16 7.35
N PHE A 185 8.69 -7.47 7.34
CA PHE A 185 8.52 -6.17 6.73
C PHE A 185 8.22 -5.11 7.80
N GLN A 186 8.80 -3.93 7.61
CA GLN A 186 8.38 -2.70 8.25
C GLN A 186 7.79 -1.77 7.19
N GLN A 187 6.65 -1.16 7.52
CA GLN A 187 5.97 -0.20 6.68
C GLN A 187 5.82 1.12 7.43
N THR A 188 6.04 2.22 6.72
CA THR A 188 5.77 3.56 7.21
C THR A 188 4.91 4.28 6.18
N VAL A 189 3.85 4.96 6.63
CA VAL A 189 2.97 5.78 5.79
C VAL A 189 2.77 7.12 6.46
N THR A 190 2.83 8.20 5.68
CA THR A 190 2.60 9.57 6.14
C THR A 190 1.55 10.26 5.29
N ILE A 191 0.53 10.86 5.92
CA ILE A 191 -0.55 11.62 5.28
C ILE A 191 -0.84 12.85 6.13
N GLY A 192 -0.83 14.04 5.53
CA GLY A 192 -1.19 15.27 6.25
C GLY A 192 -0.34 15.58 7.50
N GLY A 193 0.89 15.06 7.57
CA GLY A 193 1.77 15.19 8.73
C GLY A 193 1.59 14.11 9.81
N GLU A 194 0.60 13.23 9.67
CA GLU A 194 0.45 12.05 10.53
C GLU A 194 1.23 10.88 9.94
N THR A 195 2.08 10.26 10.74
CA THR A 195 2.86 9.07 10.35
C THR A 195 2.40 7.86 11.15
N GLN A 196 2.13 6.76 10.46
CA GLN A 196 1.90 5.45 11.06
C GLN A 196 2.92 4.43 10.58
N GLN A 197 3.14 3.43 11.42
CA GLN A 197 3.99 2.29 11.10
C GLN A 197 3.25 0.98 11.36
N ALA A 198 3.58 -0.02 10.55
CA ALA A 198 3.14 -1.40 10.73
C ALA A 198 4.30 -2.36 10.50
N TYR A 199 4.20 -3.53 11.09
CA TYR A 199 5.14 -4.63 10.94
C TYR A 199 4.38 -5.88 10.54
N GLY A 200 5.05 -6.80 9.87
CA GLY A 200 4.47 -8.10 9.58
C GLY A 200 5.48 -9.07 9.02
N THR A 201 5.40 -10.31 9.44
CA THR A 201 6.15 -11.42 8.85
C THR A 201 5.27 -12.13 7.85
N ALA A 202 5.77 -12.40 6.64
CA ALA A 202 5.07 -13.23 5.68
C ALA A 202 5.97 -14.32 5.11
N CYS A 203 5.37 -15.48 4.88
CA CYS A 203 6.03 -16.67 4.35
C CYS A 203 5.48 -17.03 2.98
N GLN A 204 6.37 -17.31 2.05
CA GLN A 204 6.03 -17.74 0.70
C GLN A 204 5.66 -19.21 0.69
N GLN A 205 4.48 -19.50 0.13
CA GLN A 205 3.96 -20.84 -0.08
C GLN A 205 4.56 -21.51 -1.32
N PRO A 206 4.43 -22.84 -1.48
CA PRO A 206 4.91 -23.56 -2.65
C PRO A 206 4.31 -23.09 -3.98
N ASP A 207 3.09 -22.56 -3.99
CA ASP A 207 2.43 -21.99 -5.18
C ASP A 207 2.89 -20.54 -5.47
N GLY A 208 3.74 -20.01 -4.60
CA GLY A 208 4.35 -18.68 -4.63
C GLY A 208 3.50 -17.57 -4.03
N ALA A 209 2.36 -17.87 -3.40
CA ALA A 209 1.59 -16.89 -2.64
C ALA A 209 2.26 -16.55 -1.31
N TRP A 210 2.11 -15.31 -0.87
CA TRP A 210 2.60 -14.85 0.43
C TRP A 210 1.48 -14.91 1.46
N HIS A 211 1.75 -15.54 2.59
CA HIS A 211 0.87 -15.56 3.75
C HIS A 211 1.53 -14.84 4.91
N VAL A 212 0.85 -13.83 5.43
CA VAL A 212 1.24 -13.22 6.70
C VAL A 212 1.04 -14.24 7.81
N VAL A 213 2.09 -14.43 8.62
CA VAL A 213 2.07 -15.29 9.80
C VAL A 213 2.04 -14.40 11.04
N ALA A 214 1.31 -14.83 12.06
CA ALA A 214 1.40 -14.19 13.36
C ALA A 214 2.70 -14.67 14.03
N ASP A 215 3.57 -13.74 14.42
CA ASP A 215 4.65 -14.04 15.36
C ASP A 215 3.97 -14.23 16.71
N ASN A 216 4.24 -15.39 17.28
CA ASN A 216 3.75 -15.81 18.58
C ASN A 216 4.62 -15.22 19.70
#